data_AF-A0A5C6JCY8-F1
#
_entry.id   AF-A0A5C6JCY8-F1
#
_cell.length_a   1.000
_cell.length_b   1.000
_cell.length_c   1.000
_cell.angle_alpha   90.00
_cell.angle_beta   90.00
_cell.angle_gamma   90.00
#
_symmetry.space_group_name_H-M   'P 1'
#
loop_
_entity.id
_entity.type
_entity.pdbx_description
1 polymer ?
#
loop_
_entity_poly.entity_id
_entity_poly.type
_entity_poly.pdbx_seq_one_letter_code
_entity_poly.pdbx_strand_id
1 'polypeptide(L)'
;MADAKVIPFDDDRSRGSGSGAQRPGRRRGASGRRAGSGSGGGELGEVQRLPGRGPEQADEPVERPGSGASGGLEQRVAAGLAFLRRRLTGEYEVDDFGYDAELTDQVLMSLLRPVYEKYFRVDVKGIENIPDKGGALIVANHSGTLPLDGLMMQVAVHDRHPADRHLRLLAADLVFVLPVVNELARKLGHTLACAEDAERLLEQGELVGVMPEGFKGIGKPFSERYKLQRFGRGGFVSTALRQGVPIIPCSIVGAEEIYPMIGNAKTLARLLGFPYFPLTPTFPWLGPLGAVPLPTKWTIQFGEPIPTDGYPPEAAEDPMLMFNLTDQVREQIQHTLYKLLVQRRSVFF
;
A
#
# COMPACT_ATOMS: atom_id res chain seq x y z
N MET A 1 1.04 -20.30 -24.06
CA MET A 1 1.83 -19.90 -22.88
C MET A 1 3.03 -19.14 -23.40
N ALA A 2 2.97 -17.81 -23.37
CA ALA A 2 4.07 -16.97 -23.81
C ALA A 2 4.99 -16.72 -22.60
N ASP A 3 6.29 -16.97 -22.76
CA ASP A 3 7.32 -16.71 -21.76
C ASP A 3 7.33 -15.21 -21.42
N ALA A 4 6.85 -14.86 -20.23
CA ALA A 4 7.00 -13.53 -19.66
C ALA A 4 8.48 -13.34 -19.29
N LYS A 5 9.10 -12.30 -19.83
CA LYS A 5 10.53 -12.04 -19.69
C LYS A 5 10.82 -11.37 -18.33
N VAL A 6 11.06 -12.21 -17.33
CA VAL A 6 11.47 -11.80 -15.98
C VAL A 6 12.76 -10.96 -16.04
N ILE A 7 12.75 -9.79 -15.37
CA ILE A 7 13.92 -8.90 -15.30
C ILE A 7 14.99 -9.57 -14.42
N PRO A 8 16.19 -9.91 -14.93
CA PRO A 8 17.24 -10.49 -14.12
C PRO A 8 17.87 -9.43 -13.20
N PHE A 9 17.96 -9.74 -11.92
CA PHE A 9 18.75 -8.99 -10.94
C PHE A 9 20.15 -9.61 -10.86
N ASP A 10 21.08 -9.14 -11.70
CA ASP A 10 22.50 -9.49 -11.60
C ASP A 10 23.39 -8.27 -11.26
N ASP A 11 24.39 -8.57 -10.44
CA ASP A 11 25.29 -7.70 -9.66
C ASP A 11 26.32 -6.90 -10.47
N ASP A 12 26.65 -5.71 -9.96
CA ASP A 12 27.66 -4.77 -10.48
C ASP A 12 29.11 -5.30 -10.40
N ARG A 13 29.88 -5.10 -11.47
CA ARG A 13 31.35 -4.89 -11.40
C ARG A 13 31.76 -3.71 -12.30
N SER A 14 32.09 -2.59 -11.65
CA SER A 14 33.15 -1.58 -11.90
C SER A 14 33.90 -1.64 -13.26
N ARG A 15 34.26 -0.56 -13.96
CA ARG A 15 34.58 0.84 -13.59
C ARG A 15 34.76 1.64 -14.89
N GLY A 16 34.31 2.89 -14.94
CA GLY A 16 34.72 3.88 -15.93
C GLY A 16 34.89 5.24 -15.24
N SER A 17 36.11 5.78 -15.25
CA SER A 17 36.47 7.08 -14.68
C SER A 17 36.74 8.09 -15.80
N GLY A 18 36.14 9.28 -15.71
CA GLY A 18 36.48 10.48 -16.48
C GLY A 18 35.34 11.50 -16.28
N SER A 19 35.46 12.53 -15.44
CA SER A 19 36.27 13.76 -15.54
C SER A 19 35.47 14.95 -16.08
N GLY A 20 35.49 16.07 -15.34
CA GLY A 20 35.15 17.43 -15.81
C GLY A 20 33.69 17.83 -15.59
N ALA A 21 33.37 18.74 -14.66
CA ALA A 21 33.30 20.21 -14.86
C ALA A 21 32.13 20.60 -15.80
N GLN A 22 31.24 21.57 -15.58
CA GLN A 22 31.33 22.86 -14.89
C GLN A 22 29.90 23.47 -14.77
N ARG A 23 29.65 24.24 -13.70
CA ARG A 23 28.54 25.22 -13.55
C ARG A 23 28.76 26.43 -14.49
N PRO A 24 27.72 27.18 -14.92
CA PRO A 24 27.04 28.22 -14.10
C PRO A 24 25.53 28.36 -14.47
N GLY A 25 24.67 29.23 -13.93
CA GLY A 25 24.76 30.37 -13.01
C GLY A 25 23.34 30.95 -12.81
N ARG A 26 23.13 31.60 -11.67
CA ARG A 26 21.91 32.30 -11.22
C ARG A 26 21.41 33.37 -12.19
N ARG A 27 20.09 33.63 -12.19
CA ARG A 27 19.53 35.00 -12.13
C ARG A 27 18.13 35.06 -11.50
N ARG A 28 17.93 36.12 -10.70
CA ARG A 28 16.75 36.54 -9.92
C ARG A 28 15.85 37.49 -10.73
N GLY A 29 14.58 37.55 -10.34
CA GLY A 29 13.66 38.72 -10.48
C GLY A 29 12.23 38.23 -10.16
N ALA A 30 11.59 38.50 -9.02
CA ALA A 30 11.14 39.74 -8.37
C ALA A 30 9.81 40.34 -8.91
N SER A 31 8.76 40.12 -8.11
CA SER A 31 7.64 40.99 -7.72
C SER A 31 6.56 41.47 -8.71
N GLY A 32 5.30 41.31 -8.29
CA GLY A 32 4.15 42.14 -8.67
C GLY A 32 2.89 41.82 -7.85
N ARG A 33 2.44 42.76 -7.00
CA ARG A 33 1.22 42.73 -6.15
C ARG A 33 0.07 43.51 -6.80
N ARG A 34 -1.19 43.12 -6.53
CA ARG A 34 -2.43 43.91 -6.22
C ARG A 34 -3.65 42.97 -6.43
N ALA A 35 -4.65 42.74 -5.54
CA ALA A 35 -5.47 43.52 -4.60
C ALA A 35 -6.76 44.13 -5.19
N GLY A 36 -7.92 43.78 -4.59
CA GLY A 36 -9.28 44.38 -4.69
C GLY A 36 -10.36 43.31 -4.94
N SER A 37 -11.33 42.93 -4.09
CA SER A 37 -12.24 43.53 -3.08
C SER A 37 -13.61 44.01 -3.62
N GLY A 38 -14.70 43.52 -3.00
CA GLY A 38 -16.09 44.03 -3.04
C GLY A 38 -17.10 42.93 -3.41
N SER A 39 -17.96 42.34 -2.56
CA SER A 39 -18.98 42.79 -1.57
C SER A 39 -20.35 43.17 -2.18
N GLY A 40 -21.41 42.46 -1.76
CA GLY A 40 -22.68 43.10 -1.37
C GLY A 40 -24.00 42.62 -2.02
N GLY A 41 -24.89 42.07 -1.17
CA GLY A 41 -26.37 42.17 -1.22
C GLY A 41 -27.12 41.31 -2.26
N GLY A 42 -28.28 40.72 -2.01
CA GLY A 42 -29.24 40.81 -0.91
C GLY A 42 -30.63 40.41 -1.43
N GLU A 43 -31.25 39.44 -0.75
CA GLU A 43 -32.69 39.14 -0.56
C GLU A 43 -33.69 39.02 -1.74
N LEU A 44 -34.53 37.96 -1.71
CA LEU A 44 -35.96 37.99 -1.30
C LEU A 44 -36.68 36.71 -1.77
N GLY A 45 -37.50 36.09 -0.92
CA GLY A 45 -38.34 34.95 -1.30
C GLY A 45 -38.98 34.18 -0.15
N GLU A 46 -39.83 34.86 0.62
CA GLU A 46 -40.70 34.30 1.67
C GLU A 46 -41.99 33.73 1.04
N VAL A 47 -42.39 32.47 1.37
CA VAL A 47 -43.81 32.11 1.59
C VAL A 47 -43.91 30.87 2.49
N GLN A 48 -44.41 31.06 3.72
CA GLN A 48 -44.86 30.00 4.63
C GLN A 48 -46.38 29.89 4.57
N ARG A 49 -46.94 28.66 4.56
CA ARG A 49 -48.38 28.39 4.74
C ARG A 49 -48.59 27.19 5.67
N LEU A 50 -49.48 27.36 6.65
CA LEU A 50 -50.11 26.35 7.50
C LEU A 50 -51.56 26.85 7.81
N PRO A 51 -52.51 26.05 8.33
CA PRO A 51 -52.74 24.60 8.24
C PRO A 51 -54.20 24.26 7.78
N GLY A 52 -54.46 23.01 7.37
CA GLY A 52 -55.82 22.53 7.03
C GLY A 52 -56.09 21.14 7.61
N ARG A 53 -57.21 21.01 8.34
CA ARG A 53 -57.70 19.84 9.11
C ARG A 53 -57.98 18.56 8.29
N GLY A 54 -57.78 17.40 8.94
CA GLY A 54 -58.15 16.04 8.49
C GLY A 54 -59.67 15.77 8.42
N PRO A 55 -60.10 14.54 8.06
CA PRO A 55 -59.95 13.29 8.84
C PRO A 55 -59.35 12.14 7.98
N GLU A 56 -58.87 11.00 8.47
CA GLU A 56 -59.50 9.95 9.27
C GLU A 56 -58.42 9.13 10.02
N GLN A 57 -58.73 8.68 11.23
CA GLN A 57 -57.92 7.77 12.03
C GLN A 57 -57.85 6.39 11.35
N ALA A 58 -56.64 5.96 11.04
CA ALA A 58 -56.30 4.55 10.86
C ALA A 58 -55.22 4.21 11.90
N ASP A 59 -55.42 3.08 12.59
CA ASP A 59 -54.63 2.55 13.70
C ASP A 59 -53.11 2.72 13.52
N GLU A 60 -52.45 3.40 14.46
CA GLU A 60 -51.00 3.29 14.60
C GLU A 60 -50.66 1.96 15.30
N PRO A 61 -49.79 1.11 14.72
CA PRO A 61 -49.26 -0.02 15.46
C PRO A 61 -48.27 0.50 16.49
N VAL A 62 -48.59 0.25 17.76
CA VAL A 62 -47.72 0.42 18.92
C VAL A 62 -46.37 -0.25 18.65
N GLU A 63 -45.32 0.53 18.39
CA GLU A 63 -43.95 0.03 18.37
C GLU A 63 -43.60 -0.50 19.76
N ARG A 64 -43.46 -1.83 19.86
CA ARG A 64 -42.91 -2.49 21.04
C ARG A 64 -41.39 -2.23 21.06
N PRO A 65 -40.84 -1.64 22.13
CA PRO A 65 -39.40 -1.51 22.26
C PRO A 65 -38.83 -2.86 22.70
N GLY A 66 -38.31 -3.64 21.76
CA GLY A 66 -37.64 -4.89 22.13
C GLY A 66 -37.35 -5.86 20.98
N SER A 67 -36.36 -5.56 20.13
CA SER A 67 -35.70 -6.58 19.28
C SER A 67 -34.37 -6.14 18.64
N GLY A 68 -33.75 -5.05 19.09
CA GLY A 68 -32.56 -4.49 18.42
C GLY A 68 -31.30 -5.39 18.45
N ALA A 69 -31.23 -6.34 19.39
CA ALA A 69 -30.05 -7.20 19.56
C ALA A 69 -30.16 -8.56 18.82
N SER A 70 -31.36 -9.14 18.72
CA SER A 70 -31.57 -10.43 18.04
C SER A 70 -31.57 -10.28 16.52
N GLY A 71 -32.17 -9.22 15.99
CA GLY A 71 -32.22 -8.96 14.55
C GLY A 71 -30.83 -8.76 13.93
N GLY A 72 -29.89 -8.15 14.67
CA GLY A 72 -28.51 -7.96 14.20
C GLY A 72 -27.71 -9.27 14.13
N LEU A 73 -27.93 -10.21 15.04
CA LEU A 73 -27.28 -11.52 15.00
C LEU A 73 -27.86 -12.38 13.88
N GLU A 74 -29.19 -12.40 13.73
CA GLU A 74 -29.87 -13.11 12.66
C GLU A 74 -29.44 -12.60 11.27
N GLN A 75 -29.34 -11.28 11.09
CA GLN A 75 -28.85 -10.68 9.84
C GLN A 75 -27.40 -11.07 9.54
N ARG A 76 -26.51 -11.09 10.55
CA ARG A 76 -25.11 -11.51 10.36
C ARG A 76 -25.00 -13.00 10.01
N VAL A 77 -25.79 -13.85 10.66
CA VAL A 77 -25.86 -15.29 10.35
C VAL A 77 -26.40 -15.50 8.94
N ALA A 78 -27.48 -14.81 8.57
CA ALA A 78 -28.05 -14.88 7.22
C ALA A 78 -27.05 -14.40 6.15
N ALA A 79 -26.35 -13.29 6.39
CA ALA A 79 -25.30 -12.79 5.50
C ALA A 79 -24.15 -13.80 5.35
N GLY A 80 -23.70 -14.40 6.47
CA GLY A 80 -22.67 -15.44 6.46
C GLY A 80 -23.08 -16.71 5.71
N LEU A 81 -24.33 -17.16 5.89
CA LEU A 81 -24.88 -18.30 5.14
C LEU A 81 -25.03 -17.99 3.64
N ALA A 82 -25.45 -16.77 3.29
CA ALA A 82 -25.55 -16.33 1.90
C ALA A 82 -24.17 -16.25 1.23
N PHE A 83 -23.16 -15.72 1.94
CA PHE A 83 -21.76 -15.74 1.50
C PHE A 83 -21.29 -17.18 1.26
N LEU A 84 -21.41 -18.06 2.26
CA LEU A 84 -21.01 -19.46 2.13
C LEU A 84 -21.71 -20.17 0.98
N ARG A 85 -23.01 -19.93 0.80
CA ARG A 85 -23.77 -20.47 -0.33
C ARG A 85 -23.15 -20.03 -1.65
N ARG A 86 -22.91 -18.74 -1.87
CA ARG A 86 -22.27 -18.21 -3.10
C ARG A 86 -20.91 -18.86 -3.36
N ARG A 87 -20.12 -19.09 -2.30
CA ARG A 87 -18.83 -19.79 -2.42
C ARG A 87 -18.98 -21.25 -2.84
N LEU A 88 -19.94 -21.96 -2.28
CA LEU A 88 -20.20 -23.36 -2.62
C LEU A 88 -20.84 -23.53 -4.01
N THR A 89 -21.66 -22.57 -4.43
CA THR A 89 -22.31 -22.60 -5.76
C THR A 89 -21.43 -22.04 -6.87
N GLY A 90 -20.29 -21.41 -6.53
CA GLY A 90 -19.43 -20.72 -7.50
C GLY A 90 -20.01 -19.41 -8.02
N GLU A 91 -21.04 -18.87 -7.37
CA GLU A 91 -21.69 -17.60 -7.71
C GLU A 91 -20.90 -16.42 -7.10
N TYR A 92 -19.63 -16.28 -7.47
CA TYR A 92 -18.79 -15.15 -7.09
C TYR A 92 -17.90 -14.73 -8.24
N GLU A 93 -17.59 -13.44 -8.30
CA GLU A 93 -16.73 -12.86 -9.34
C GLU A 93 -15.29 -12.80 -8.86
N VAL A 94 -14.36 -13.03 -9.79
CA VAL A 94 -12.94 -12.72 -9.63
C VAL A 94 -12.46 -11.91 -10.80
N ASP A 95 -11.58 -10.94 -10.56
CA ASP A 95 -10.92 -10.25 -11.67
C ASP A 95 -9.91 -11.18 -12.38
N ASP A 96 -9.39 -10.70 -13.50
CA ASP A 96 -8.38 -11.41 -14.31
C ASP A 96 -7.07 -11.72 -13.56
N PHE A 97 -6.82 -11.07 -12.42
CA PHE A 97 -5.66 -11.31 -11.56
C PHE A 97 -5.99 -12.26 -10.39
N GLY A 98 -7.24 -12.71 -10.29
CA GLY A 98 -7.74 -13.62 -9.27
C GLY A 98 -8.30 -12.93 -8.02
N TYR A 99 -8.41 -11.60 -8.02
CA TYR A 99 -8.92 -10.84 -6.88
C TYR A 99 -10.37 -11.12 -6.63
N ASP A 100 -10.69 -11.31 -5.36
CA ASP A 100 -12.00 -11.63 -4.88
C ASP A 100 -12.40 -10.60 -3.84
N ALA A 101 -13.05 -9.53 -4.28
CA ALA A 101 -13.37 -8.38 -3.44
C ALA A 101 -14.20 -8.80 -2.23
N GLU A 102 -15.23 -9.61 -2.44
CA GLU A 102 -16.12 -10.05 -1.36
C GLU A 102 -15.39 -10.94 -0.34
N LEU A 103 -14.51 -11.86 -0.78
CA LEU A 103 -13.70 -12.67 0.15
C LEU A 103 -12.69 -11.80 0.90
N THR A 104 -12.08 -10.85 0.19
CA THR A 104 -11.11 -9.93 0.76
C THR A 104 -11.74 -9.10 1.86
N ASP A 105 -12.86 -8.44 1.59
CA ASP A 105 -13.48 -7.49 2.50
C ASP A 105 -14.12 -8.20 3.71
N GLN A 106 -14.81 -9.32 3.46
CA GLN A 106 -15.57 -10.00 4.51
C GLN A 106 -14.68 -10.87 5.39
N VAL A 107 -13.67 -11.54 4.81
CA VAL A 107 -12.86 -12.54 5.51
C VAL A 107 -11.44 -12.05 5.73
N LEU A 108 -10.69 -11.76 4.68
CA LEU A 108 -9.25 -11.55 4.79
C LEU A 108 -8.91 -10.25 5.55
N MET A 109 -9.54 -9.13 5.20
CA MET A 109 -9.39 -7.86 5.93
C MET A 109 -9.85 -8.00 7.38
N SER A 110 -10.98 -8.67 7.61
CA SER A 110 -11.48 -8.95 8.96
C SER A 110 -10.49 -9.75 9.82
N LEU A 111 -9.73 -10.68 9.24
CA LEU A 111 -8.69 -11.45 9.93
C LEU A 111 -7.41 -10.63 10.18
N LEU A 112 -7.07 -9.71 9.28
CA LEU A 112 -5.88 -8.87 9.41
C LEU A 112 -6.09 -7.69 10.38
N ARG A 113 -7.32 -7.17 10.51
CA ARG A 113 -7.66 -6.03 11.38
C ARG A 113 -7.19 -6.16 12.83
N PRO A 114 -7.39 -7.29 13.55
CA PRO A 114 -6.88 -7.41 14.92
C PRO A 114 -5.35 -7.32 15.00
N VAL A 115 -4.64 -7.84 14.00
CA VAL A 115 -3.18 -7.75 13.90
C VAL A 115 -2.79 -6.30 13.66
N TYR A 116 -3.48 -5.62 12.75
CA TYR A 116 -3.26 -4.21 12.43
C TYR A 116 -3.55 -3.26 13.61
N GLU A 117 -4.76 -3.32 14.18
CA GLU A 117 -5.25 -2.35 15.18
C GLU A 117 -4.73 -2.64 16.59
N LYS A 118 -4.61 -3.92 16.97
CA LYS A 118 -4.34 -4.31 18.36
C LYS A 118 -2.92 -4.82 18.54
N TYR A 119 -2.43 -5.65 17.62
CA TYR A 119 -1.10 -6.27 17.74
C TYR A 119 0.02 -5.31 17.36
N PHE A 120 -0.08 -4.65 16.20
CA PHE A 120 0.88 -3.66 15.72
C PHE A 120 0.46 -2.21 15.97
N ARG A 121 -0.81 -1.96 16.33
CA ARG A 121 -1.33 -0.63 16.71
C ARG A 121 -0.93 0.43 15.68
N VAL A 122 -1.19 0.12 14.41
CA VAL A 122 -0.74 0.88 13.26
C VAL A 122 -1.41 2.25 13.24
N ASP A 123 -0.60 3.31 13.25
CA ASP A 123 -1.06 4.68 13.01
C ASP A 123 -0.86 5.05 11.53
N VAL A 124 -1.87 5.66 10.90
CA VAL A 124 -1.80 6.09 9.49
C VAL A 124 -1.74 7.60 9.40
N LYS A 125 -0.90 8.11 8.49
CA LYS A 125 -0.78 9.54 8.18
C LYS A 125 -0.78 9.75 6.67
N GLY A 126 -1.35 10.86 6.22
CA GLY A 126 -1.30 11.26 4.81
C GLY A 126 -2.15 10.41 3.89
N ILE A 127 -3.15 9.70 4.40
CA ILE A 127 -4.03 8.84 3.59
C ILE A 127 -4.73 9.66 2.49
N GLU A 128 -4.98 10.94 2.75
CA GLU A 128 -5.53 11.93 1.85
C GLU A 128 -4.65 12.23 0.62
N ASN A 129 -3.39 11.79 0.61
CA ASN A 129 -2.50 11.91 -0.56
C ASN A 129 -2.81 10.84 -1.62
N ILE A 130 -3.57 9.80 -1.28
CA ILE A 130 -4.02 8.79 -2.25
C ILE A 130 -5.23 9.36 -2.99
N PRO A 131 -5.29 9.26 -4.33
CA PRO A 131 -6.41 9.81 -5.09
C PRO A 131 -7.68 8.98 -4.89
N ASP A 132 -8.83 9.67 -4.80
CA ASP A 132 -10.15 9.03 -4.71
C ASP A 132 -10.51 8.22 -5.95
N LYS A 133 -9.98 8.60 -7.13
CA LYS A 133 -10.25 7.95 -8.42
C LYS A 133 -8.99 7.85 -9.27
N GLY A 134 -8.98 6.90 -10.20
CA GLY A 134 -7.84 6.66 -11.07
C GLY A 134 -6.71 5.91 -10.37
N GLY A 135 -5.70 5.53 -11.16
CA GLY A 135 -4.58 4.73 -10.72
C GLY A 135 -3.52 5.55 -10.00
N ALA A 136 -2.81 4.93 -9.06
CA ALA A 136 -1.63 5.51 -8.45
C ALA A 136 -0.65 4.40 -8.04
N LEU A 137 0.64 4.72 -8.09
CA LEU A 137 1.70 3.80 -7.72
C LEU A 137 2.24 4.14 -6.33
N ILE A 138 1.89 3.35 -5.33
CA ILE A 138 2.37 3.49 -3.96
C ILE A 138 3.73 2.78 -3.82
N VAL A 139 4.77 3.54 -3.51
CA VAL A 139 6.15 3.03 -3.42
C VAL A 139 6.61 3.05 -1.98
N ALA A 140 6.82 1.88 -1.37
CA ALA A 140 7.19 1.77 0.04
C ALA A 140 8.60 1.18 0.27
N ASN A 141 9.17 1.43 1.46
CA ASN A 141 10.29 0.63 1.95
C ASN A 141 9.84 -0.82 2.18
N HIS A 142 10.77 -1.79 2.07
CA HIS A 142 10.50 -3.20 2.33
C HIS A 142 11.26 -3.71 3.55
N SER A 143 10.63 -4.53 4.39
CA SER A 143 11.23 -4.96 5.65
C SER A 143 10.56 -6.15 6.32
N GLY A 144 11.16 -6.57 7.43
CA GLY A 144 10.47 -7.39 8.41
C GLY A 144 10.48 -8.87 8.09
N THR A 145 11.44 -9.40 7.31
CA THR A 145 11.68 -10.85 7.05
C THR A 145 10.54 -11.64 6.41
N LEU A 146 9.29 -11.24 6.61
CA LEU A 146 8.05 -11.69 6.02
C LEU A 146 7.30 -10.42 5.58
N PRO A 147 6.55 -10.45 4.47
CA PRO A 147 5.95 -9.26 3.85
C PRO A 147 4.68 -8.78 4.58
N LEU A 148 4.72 -8.71 5.92
CA LEU A 148 3.62 -8.17 6.73
C LEU A 148 3.46 -6.66 6.54
N ASP A 149 4.52 -5.96 6.16
CA ASP A 149 4.51 -4.54 5.80
C ASP A 149 3.52 -4.24 4.66
N GLY A 150 3.59 -5.01 3.57
CA GLY A 150 2.65 -4.91 2.46
C GLY A 150 1.21 -5.17 2.88
N LEU A 151 0.97 -6.21 3.68
CA LEU A 151 -0.39 -6.54 4.16
C LEU A 151 -0.96 -5.46 5.08
N MET A 152 -0.17 -4.90 6.00
CA MET A 152 -0.65 -3.81 6.86
C MET A 152 -0.85 -2.51 6.07
N MET A 153 -0.04 -2.25 5.04
CA MET A 153 -0.28 -1.15 4.10
C MET A 153 -1.60 -1.36 3.33
N GLN A 154 -1.90 -2.60 2.91
CA GLN A 154 -3.17 -2.91 2.26
C GLN A 154 -4.37 -2.66 3.18
N VAL A 155 -4.30 -3.10 4.45
CA VAL A 155 -5.33 -2.80 5.46
C VAL A 155 -5.46 -1.29 5.70
N ALA A 156 -4.33 -0.56 5.77
CA ALA A 156 -4.35 0.89 5.94
C ALA A 156 -5.09 1.60 4.80
N VAL A 157 -4.86 1.22 3.55
CA VAL A 157 -5.58 1.79 2.40
C VAL A 157 -7.06 1.41 2.47
N HIS A 158 -7.37 0.13 2.63
CA HIS A 158 -8.76 -0.36 2.66
C HIS A 158 -9.61 0.31 3.76
N ASP A 159 -9.13 0.31 5.01
CA ASP A 159 -9.94 0.74 6.16
C ASP A 159 -9.86 2.26 6.44
N ARG A 160 -8.90 2.99 5.87
CA ARG A 160 -8.70 4.43 6.17
C ARG A 160 -8.92 5.35 4.99
N HIS A 161 -8.93 4.86 3.75
CA HIS A 161 -9.16 5.69 2.59
C HIS A 161 -10.66 6.04 2.48
N PRO A 162 -11.05 7.33 2.36
CA PRO A 162 -12.46 7.74 2.39
C PRO A 162 -13.28 7.22 1.20
N ALA A 163 -12.63 6.90 0.08
CA ALA A 163 -13.25 6.32 -1.10
C ALA A 163 -13.19 4.77 -1.16
N ASP A 164 -12.97 4.09 -0.03
CA ASP A 164 -12.97 2.61 0.08
C ASP A 164 -12.09 1.92 -0.98
N ARG A 165 -10.87 2.44 -1.19
CA ARG A 165 -9.97 1.96 -2.23
C ARG A 165 -9.24 0.69 -1.80
N HIS A 166 -8.94 -0.18 -2.77
CA HIS A 166 -8.14 -1.40 -2.55
C HIS A 166 -6.73 -1.23 -3.09
N LEU A 167 -5.75 -1.77 -2.36
CA LEU A 167 -4.34 -1.79 -2.77
C LEU A 167 -3.96 -3.15 -3.36
N ARG A 168 -3.39 -3.12 -4.56
CA ARG A 168 -2.92 -4.29 -5.33
C ARG A 168 -1.41 -4.38 -5.25
N LEU A 169 -0.86 -5.34 -4.50
CA LEU A 169 0.60 -5.45 -4.32
C LEU A 169 1.26 -6.22 -5.48
N LEU A 170 2.42 -5.72 -5.91
CA LEU A 170 3.35 -6.41 -6.78
C LEU A 170 4.28 -7.28 -5.94
N ALA A 171 4.13 -8.60 -6.07
CA ALA A 171 4.85 -9.58 -5.27
C ALA A 171 5.87 -10.37 -6.10
N ALA A 172 6.95 -10.81 -5.43
CA ALA A 172 7.97 -11.65 -6.06
C ALA A 172 7.45 -13.05 -6.39
N ASP A 173 8.05 -13.70 -7.38
CA ASP A 173 7.70 -15.06 -7.86
C ASP A 173 7.58 -16.08 -6.73
N LEU A 174 8.40 -15.95 -5.69
CA LEU A 174 8.37 -16.82 -4.50
C LEU A 174 6.96 -16.92 -3.90
N VAL A 175 6.20 -15.83 -3.86
CA VAL A 175 4.84 -15.78 -3.31
C VAL A 175 3.89 -16.69 -4.09
N PHE A 176 4.08 -16.80 -5.41
CA PHE A 176 3.19 -17.55 -6.30
C PHE A 176 3.57 -19.02 -6.49
N VAL A 177 4.77 -19.44 -6.04
CA VAL A 177 5.16 -20.85 -6.02
C VAL A 177 4.89 -21.53 -4.67
N LEU A 178 4.59 -20.76 -3.62
CA LEU A 178 4.28 -21.29 -2.30
C LEU A 178 2.80 -21.72 -2.23
N PRO A 179 2.49 -22.97 -1.86
CA PRO A 179 1.10 -23.43 -1.75
C PRO A 179 0.36 -22.64 -0.67
N VAL A 180 -0.94 -22.44 -0.88
CA VAL A 180 -1.85 -21.63 -0.02
C VAL A 180 -1.53 -20.13 -0.07
N VAL A 181 -0.27 -19.75 0.06
CA VAL A 181 0.18 -18.34 -0.05
C VAL A 181 -0.16 -17.79 -1.43
N ASN A 182 0.05 -18.58 -2.50
CA ASN A 182 -0.28 -18.18 -3.86
C ASN A 182 -1.78 -17.87 -4.04
N GLU A 183 -2.67 -18.75 -3.57
CA GLU A 183 -4.12 -18.60 -3.65
C GLU A 183 -4.57 -17.37 -2.84
N LEU A 184 -4.09 -17.23 -1.61
CA LEU A 184 -4.42 -16.07 -0.77
C LEU A 184 -3.91 -14.77 -1.38
N ALA A 185 -2.70 -14.74 -1.93
CA ALA A 185 -2.14 -13.57 -2.59
C ALA A 185 -2.98 -13.16 -3.81
N ARG A 186 -3.37 -14.12 -4.66
CA ARG A 186 -4.25 -13.87 -5.81
C ARG A 186 -5.61 -13.35 -5.36
N LYS A 187 -6.21 -13.95 -4.33
CA LYS A 187 -7.50 -13.54 -3.77
C LYS A 187 -7.48 -12.14 -3.14
N LEU A 188 -6.36 -11.75 -2.53
CA LEU A 188 -6.06 -10.38 -2.08
C LEU A 188 -5.74 -9.41 -3.23
N GLY A 189 -5.70 -9.91 -4.46
CA GLY A 189 -5.46 -9.12 -5.66
C GLY A 189 -4.00 -8.83 -5.95
N HIS A 190 -3.07 -9.52 -5.29
CA HIS A 190 -1.65 -9.38 -5.58
C HIS A 190 -1.31 -10.08 -6.89
N THR A 191 -0.34 -9.51 -7.61
CA THR A 191 0.16 -10.09 -8.86
C THR A 191 1.68 -10.06 -8.93
N LEU A 192 2.26 -10.62 -10.00
CA LEU A 192 3.69 -10.68 -10.19
C LEU A 192 4.27 -9.27 -10.30
N ALA A 193 5.49 -9.10 -9.79
CA ALA A 193 6.25 -7.87 -9.92
C ALA A 193 6.83 -7.70 -11.34
N CYS A 194 5.96 -7.63 -12.34
CA CYS A 194 6.29 -7.28 -13.72
C CYS A 194 5.62 -5.97 -14.15
N ALA A 195 6.17 -5.34 -15.19
CA ALA A 195 5.69 -4.05 -15.65
C ALA A 195 4.32 -4.17 -16.32
N GLU A 196 4.09 -5.25 -17.06
CA GLU A 196 2.87 -5.50 -17.82
C GLU A 196 1.64 -5.58 -16.92
N ASP A 197 1.72 -6.34 -15.82
CA ASP A 197 0.62 -6.46 -14.86
C ASP A 197 0.37 -5.13 -14.14
N ALA A 198 1.45 -4.43 -13.75
CA ALA A 198 1.36 -3.14 -13.09
C ALA A 198 0.70 -2.09 -13.99
N GLU A 199 1.12 -2.00 -15.26
CA GLU A 199 0.55 -1.10 -16.25
C GLU A 199 -0.94 -1.37 -16.45
N ARG A 200 -1.33 -2.63 -16.58
CA ARG A 200 -2.74 -3.01 -16.80
C ARG A 200 -3.62 -2.69 -15.60
N LEU A 201 -3.13 -2.88 -14.37
CA LEU A 201 -3.85 -2.46 -13.16
C LEU A 201 -4.00 -0.94 -13.07
N LEU A 202 -2.91 -0.20 -13.34
CA LEU A 202 -2.92 1.26 -13.29
C LEU A 202 -3.84 1.86 -14.36
N GLU A 203 -3.87 1.29 -15.57
CA GLU A 203 -4.78 1.67 -16.66
C GLU A 203 -6.26 1.46 -16.26
N GLN A 204 -6.54 0.38 -15.51
CA GLN A 204 -7.87 0.10 -14.93
C GLN A 204 -8.24 1.04 -13.77
N GLY A 205 -7.33 1.93 -13.38
CA GLY A 205 -7.55 2.88 -12.30
C GLY A 205 -7.31 2.31 -10.90
N GLU A 206 -6.59 1.19 -10.77
CA GLU A 206 -6.30 0.55 -9.48
C GLU A 206 -5.13 1.21 -8.75
N LEU A 207 -5.10 1.09 -7.42
CA LEU A 207 -3.92 1.44 -6.63
C LEU A 207 -2.94 0.27 -6.65
N VAL A 208 -1.71 0.51 -7.12
CA VAL A 208 -0.68 -0.52 -7.19
C VAL A 208 0.40 -0.22 -6.16
N GLY A 209 0.74 -1.21 -5.33
CA GLY A 209 1.79 -1.10 -4.32
C GLY A 209 3.04 -1.86 -4.72
N VAL A 210 4.21 -1.23 -4.58
CA VAL A 210 5.51 -1.85 -4.88
C VAL A 210 6.54 -1.48 -3.83
N MET A 211 7.44 -2.41 -3.53
CA MET A 211 8.57 -2.19 -2.63
C MET A 211 9.89 -2.42 -3.36
N PRO A 212 10.48 -1.38 -3.99
CA PRO A 212 11.57 -1.53 -4.96
C PRO A 212 12.90 -2.05 -4.40
N GLU A 213 13.04 -2.15 -3.07
CA GLU A 213 14.17 -2.82 -2.42
C GLU A 213 14.15 -4.34 -2.65
N GLY A 214 12.96 -4.92 -2.86
CA GLY A 214 12.75 -6.36 -3.04
C GLY A 214 13.42 -7.18 -1.93
N PHE A 215 14.07 -8.28 -2.31
CA PHE A 215 14.75 -9.16 -1.35
C PHE A 215 15.91 -8.50 -0.60
N LYS A 216 16.48 -7.40 -1.13
CA LYS A 216 17.55 -6.64 -0.45
C LYS A 216 17.00 -5.92 0.78
N GLY A 217 15.77 -5.41 0.71
CA GLY A 217 15.11 -4.72 1.82
C GLY A 217 14.60 -5.69 2.88
N ILE A 218 13.80 -6.68 2.48
CA ILE A 218 13.14 -7.60 3.43
C ILE A 218 14.12 -8.47 4.23
N GLY A 219 15.26 -8.83 3.62
CA GLY A 219 16.27 -9.73 4.19
C GLY A 219 17.47 -9.01 4.82
N LYS A 220 17.41 -7.69 5.04
CA LYS A 220 18.52 -6.93 5.61
C LYS A 220 18.66 -7.17 7.12
N PRO A 221 19.90 -7.13 7.65
CA PRO A 221 20.12 -7.32 9.09
C PRO A 221 19.56 -6.15 9.91
N PHE A 222 19.22 -6.42 11.16
CA PHE A 222 18.66 -5.43 12.08
C PHE A 222 19.57 -4.21 12.35
N SER A 223 20.88 -4.35 12.15
CA SER A 223 21.86 -3.25 12.18
C SER A 223 21.68 -2.23 11.05
N GLU A 224 21.05 -2.64 9.95
CA GLU A 224 20.74 -1.82 8.78
C GLU A 224 19.28 -1.35 8.75
N ARG A 225 18.54 -1.56 9.84
CA ARG A 225 17.14 -1.19 9.87
C ARG A 225 16.92 0.29 9.59
N TYR A 226 15.86 0.60 8.85
CA TYR A 226 15.48 1.95 8.40
C TYR A 226 16.50 2.66 7.50
N LYS A 227 17.49 1.93 7.00
CA LYS A 227 18.33 2.36 5.89
C LYS A 227 17.78 1.69 4.63
N LEU A 228 17.29 2.51 3.71
CA LEU A 228 16.80 2.03 2.42
C LEU A 228 17.96 1.44 1.62
N GLN A 229 17.74 0.24 1.11
CA GLN A 229 18.62 -0.34 0.12
C GLN A 229 18.41 0.35 -1.23
N ARG A 230 19.39 0.20 -2.12
CA ARG A 230 19.31 0.78 -3.46
C ARG A 230 18.09 0.19 -4.19
N PHE A 231 17.24 1.08 -4.73
CA PHE A 231 16.14 0.68 -5.60
C PHE A 231 16.69 0.06 -6.88
N GLY A 232 15.86 -0.76 -7.55
CA GLY A 232 16.20 -1.33 -8.85
C GLY A 232 16.45 -0.28 -9.94
N ARG A 233 16.46 -0.72 -11.20
CA ARG A 233 16.80 0.12 -12.37
C ARG A 233 15.71 1.13 -12.77
N GLY A 234 14.85 1.56 -11.85
CA GLY A 234 13.78 2.53 -12.12
C GLY A 234 12.57 1.98 -12.89
N GLY A 235 12.37 0.66 -12.94
CA GLY A 235 11.23 0.07 -13.67
C GLY A 235 9.88 0.60 -13.19
N PHE A 236 9.68 0.75 -11.89
CA PHE A 236 8.45 1.32 -11.31
C PHE A 236 8.21 2.78 -11.75
N VAL A 237 9.28 3.57 -11.94
CA VAL A 237 9.19 4.94 -12.46
C VAL A 237 8.78 4.92 -13.93
N SER A 238 9.38 4.02 -14.74
CA SER A 238 9.00 3.86 -16.14
C SER A 238 7.52 3.50 -16.28
N THR A 239 7.03 2.55 -15.48
CA THR A 239 5.61 2.18 -15.42
C THR A 239 4.71 3.38 -15.05
N ALA A 240 5.07 4.15 -14.02
CA ALA A 240 4.30 5.33 -13.63
C ALA A 240 4.28 6.41 -14.72
N LEU A 241 5.41 6.65 -15.40
CA LEU A 241 5.52 7.60 -16.52
C LEU A 241 4.69 7.15 -17.73
N ARG A 242 4.75 5.86 -18.10
CA ARG A 242 3.97 5.31 -19.23
C ARG A 242 2.47 5.44 -19.01
N GLN A 243 2.02 5.25 -17.77
CA GLN A 243 0.60 5.32 -17.40
C GLN A 243 0.16 6.73 -16.98
N GLY A 244 1.09 7.69 -16.85
CA GLY A 244 0.78 9.05 -16.38
C GLY A 244 0.15 9.08 -14.99
N VAL A 245 0.46 8.12 -14.12
CA VAL A 245 -0.12 8.01 -12.77
C VAL A 245 0.86 8.55 -11.70
N PRO A 246 0.37 9.22 -10.66
CA PRO A 246 1.24 9.74 -9.61
C PRO A 246 1.94 8.61 -8.85
N ILE A 247 3.19 8.88 -8.45
CA ILE A 247 3.92 8.03 -7.50
C ILE A 247 3.67 8.57 -6.09
N ILE A 248 3.22 7.72 -5.17
CA ILE A 248 2.97 8.08 -3.78
C ILE A 248 4.06 7.42 -2.91
N PRO A 249 5.05 8.18 -2.42
CA PRO A 249 6.07 7.63 -1.52
C PRO A 249 5.44 7.22 -0.18
N CYS A 250 5.65 5.99 0.27
CA CYS A 250 5.11 5.46 1.50
C CYS A 250 6.25 5.05 2.45
N SER A 251 6.15 5.43 3.72
CA SER A 251 7.14 5.12 4.75
C SER A 251 6.50 4.30 5.87
N ILE A 252 7.04 3.12 6.11
CA ILE A 252 6.57 2.16 7.10
C ILE A 252 7.63 2.04 8.20
N VAL A 253 7.29 2.50 9.40
CA VAL A 253 8.10 2.39 10.62
C VAL A 253 7.49 1.33 11.55
N GLY A 254 8.31 0.54 12.22
CA GLY A 254 7.90 -0.54 13.13
C GLY A 254 8.04 -1.94 12.55
N ALA A 255 7.82 -2.10 11.24
CA ALA A 255 7.90 -3.39 10.55
C ALA A 255 9.30 -4.02 10.57
N GLU A 256 10.36 -3.19 10.54
CA GLU A 256 11.75 -3.68 10.54
C GLU A 256 12.19 -4.32 11.87
N GLU A 257 11.37 -4.19 12.92
CA GLU A 257 11.69 -4.64 14.27
C GLU A 257 10.96 -5.91 14.69
N ILE A 258 9.98 -6.36 13.89
CA ILE A 258 9.17 -7.53 14.24
C ILE A 258 9.98 -8.83 14.25
N TYR A 259 11.06 -8.89 13.48
CA TYR A 259 12.06 -9.94 13.53
C TYR A 259 13.46 -9.33 13.50
N PRO A 260 14.14 -9.20 14.64
CA PRO A 260 15.51 -8.72 14.68
C PRO A 260 16.47 -9.72 14.02
N MET A 261 16.61 -9.63 12.70
CA MET A 261 17.47 -10.52 11.92
C MET A 261 18.94 -10.20 12.20
N ILE A 262 19.63 -11.10 12.89
CA ILE A 262 21.04 -10.99 13.26
C ILE A 262 21.97 -11.57 12.19
N GLY A 263 21.45 -12.42 11.32
CA GLY A 263 22.23 -13.01 10.24
C GLY A 263 21.36 -13.71 9.18
N ASN A 264 22.01 -14.06 8.07
CA ASN A 264 21.39 -14.80 6.96
C ASN A 264 22.20 -16.08 6.68
N ALA A 265 21.59 -17.25 6.87
CA ALA A 265 22.21 -18.54 6.59
C ALA A 265 22.16 -18.86 5.08
N LYS A 266 22.98 -18.18 4.28
CA LYS A 266 22.99 -18.26 2.79
C LYS A 266 23.12 -19.68 2.22
N THR A 267 23.82 -20.58 2.91
CA THR A 267 23.96 -21.98 2.46
C THR A 267 22.65 -22.74 2.60
N LEU A 268 21.96 -22.56 3.73
CA LEU A 268 20.67 -23.18 3.99
C LEU A 268 19.58 -22.59 3.09
N ALA A 269 19.62 -21.27 2.87
CA ALA A 269 18.74 -20.58 1.91
C ALA A 269 18.84 -21.22 0.51
N ARG A 270 20.06 -21.38 -0.01
CA ARG A 270 20.32 -22.01 -1.32
C ARG A 270 19.88 -23.47 -1.37
N LEU A 271 20.11 -24.23 -0.31
CA LEU A 271 19.69 -25.64 -0.23
C LEU A 271 18.16 -25.78 -0.33
N LEU A 272 17.43 -24.84 0.28
CA LEU A 272 15.97 -24.85 0.33
C LEU A 272 15.29 -24.07 -0.80
N GLY A 273 16.06 -23.47 -1.73
CA GLY A 273 15.53 -22.67 -2.83
C GLY A 273 14.97 -21.30 -2.39
N PHE A 274 15.38 -20.78 -1.24
CA PHE A 274 14.97 -19.47 -0.74
C PHE A 274 16.04 -18.39 -0.98
N PRO A 275 15.62 -17.11 -1.16
CA PRO A 275 16.55 -15.99 -1.37
C PRO A 275 17.37 -15.65 -0.12
N TYR A 276 16.84 -15.94 1.07
CA TYR A 276 17.52 -15.80 2.34
C TYR A 276 16.95 -16.81 3.36
N PHE A 277 17.73 -17.10 4.40
CA PHE A 277 17.26 -17.86 5.54
C PHE A 277 17.55 -17.04 6.80
N PRO A 278 16.52 -16.49 7.46
CA PRO A 278 16.71 -15.56 8.56
C PRO A 278 17.22 -16.29 9.80
N LEU A 279 18.18 -15.67 10.49
CA LEU A 279 18.57 -16.01 11.85
C LEU A 279 18.17 -14.84 12.73
N THR A 280 17.28 -15.07 13.70
CA THR A 280 16.77 -14.10 14.68
C THR A 280 16.95 -14.67 16.07
N PRO A 281 16.95 -13.90 17.17
CA PRO A 281 17.09 -14.48 18.51
C PRO A 281 16.12 -15.65 18.84
N THR A 282 15.00 -15.76 18.13
CA THR A 282 13.95 -16.78 18.33
C THR A 282 13.87 -17.83 17.23
N PHE A 283 14.21 -17.51 15.97
CA PHE A 283 14.14 -18.43 14.82
C PHE A 283 15.54 -18.71 14.26
N PRO A 284 15.94 -19.98 14.08
CA PRO A 284 15.10 -21.20 14.12
C PRO A 284 15.00 -21.90 15.49
N TRP A 285 15.62 -21.36 16.55
CA TRP A 285 15.76 -22.03 17.86
C TRP A 285 14.44 -22.50 18.50
N LEU A 286 13.36 -21.73 18.33
CA LEU A 286 12.02 -22.06 18.86
C LEU A 286 11.10 -22.69 17.79
N GLY A 287 11.64 -23.12 16.66
CA GLY A 287 10.86 -23.65 15.54
C GLY A 287 9.83 -22.63 15.02
N PRO A 288 8.61 -23.05 14.66
CA PRO A 288 7.55 -22.15 14.15
C PRO A 288 7.17 -21.03 15.14
N LEU A 289 7.23 -21.27 16.45
CA LEU A 289 6.97 -20.24 17.45
C LEU A 289 7.99 -19.10 17.40
N GLY A 290 9.21 -19.39 16.93
CA GLY A 290 10.24 -18.39 16.72
C GLY A 290 9.94 -17.42 15.57
N ALA A 291 9.01 -17.76 14.68
CA ALA A 291 8.54 -16.94 13.58
C ALA A 291 7.31 -16.09 13.93
N VAL A 292 6.87 -16.06 15.19
CA VAL A 292 5.84 -15.12 15.65
C VAL A 292 6.46 -13.71 15.73
N PRO A 293 5.87 -12.69 15.08
CA PRO A 293 6.43 -11.34 15.05
C PRO A 293 6.40 -10.70 16.43
N LEU A 294 7.37 -9.83 16.75
CA LEU A 294 7.27 -8.99 17.95
C LEU A 294 6.15 -7.95 17.78
N PRO A 295 5.39 -7.62 18.84
CA PRO A 295 4.25 -6.68 18.76
C PRO A 295 4.74 -5.22 18.78
N THR A 296 5.51 -4.80 17.78
CA THR A 296 6.01 -3.43 17.69
C THR A 296 4.91 -2.47 17.28
N LYS A 297 4.98 -1.21 17.71
CA LYS A 297 4.05 -0.15 17.28
C LYS A 297 4.46 0.37 15.91
N TRP A 298 3.51 0.45 14.99
CA TRP A 298 3.76 0.84 13.61
C TRP A 298 3.23 2.24 13.27
N THR A 299 3.86 2.86 12.29
CA THR A 299 3.36 4.07 11.63
C THR A 299 3.54 3.94 10.13
N ILE A 300 2.45 4.09 9.38
CA ILE A 300 2.44 4.12 7.92
C ILE A 300 2.13 5.55 7.49
N GLN A 301 3.04 6.17 6.75
CA GLN A 301 2.85 7.52 6.23
C GLN A 301 2.89 7.51 4.70
N PHE A 302 1.78 7.90 4.09
CA PHE A 302 1.71 8.20 2.66
C PHE A 302 2.11 9.66 2.44
N GLY A 303 3.13 9.89 1.63
CA GLY A 303 3.70 11.20 1.34
C GLY A 303 2.98 11.93 0.21
N GLU A 304 3.41 13.18 -0.03
CA GLU A 304 2.87 13.99 -1.14
C GLU A 304 3.10 13.29 -2.49
N PRO A 305 2.09 13.27 -3.38
CA PRO A 305 2.21 12.64 -4.70
C PRO A 305 3.25 13.32 -5.58
N ILE A 306 4.06 12.52 -6.27
CA ILE A 306 4.97 12.96 -7.33
C ILE A 306 4.23 12.78 -8.67
N PRO A 307 3.82 13.86 -9.34
CA PRO A 307 3.09 13.76 -10.60
C PRO A 307 4.00 13.28 -11.74
N THR A 308 3.42 12.52 -12.67
CA THR A 308 4.11 11.97 -13.85
C THR A 308 3.37 12.27 -15.16
N ASP A 309 2.16 12.81 -15.09
CA ASP A 309 1.25 13.14 -16.20
C ASP A 309 1.72 14.33 -17.06
N GLY A 310 2.58 15.19 -16.51
CA GLY A 310 3.15 16.34 -17.23
C GLY A 310 4.34 16.00 -18.15
N TYR A 311 4.79 14.76 -18.19
CA TYR A 311 5.94 14.33 -19.00
C TYR A 311 5.51 13.82 -20.39
N PRO A 312 6.33 14.02 -21.43
CA PRO A 312 6.06 13.44 -22.75
C PRO A 312 6.21 11.90 -22.71
N PRO A 313 5.56 11.13 -23.59
CA PRO A 313 5.62 9.67 -23.57
C PRO A 313 7.05 9.09 -23.63
N GLU A 314 7.96 9.75 -24.33
CA GLU A 314 9.36 9.35 -24.47
C GLU A 314 10.17 9.49 -23.16
N ALA A 315 9.62 10.21 -22.17
CA ALA A 315 10.25 10.40 -20.86
C ALA A 315 10.47 9.07 -20.11
N ALA A 316 9.63 8.07 -20.36
CA ALA A 316 9.77 6.73 -19.78
C ALA A 316 11.03 5.99 -20.25
N GLU A 317 11.71 6.50 -21.27
CA GLU A 317 12.93 5.93 -21.86
C GLU A 317 14.19 6.77 -21.57
N ASP A 318 14.04 7.94 -20.92
CA ASP A 318 15.17 8.80 -20.51
C ASP A 318 15.84 8.24 -19.24
N PRO A 319 17.08 7.70 -19.32
CA PRO A 319 17.75 7.11 -18.17
C PRO A 319 18.08 8.13 -17.07
N MET A 320 18.33 9.40 -17.44
CA MET A 320 18.66 10.44 -16.48
C MET A 320 17.41 10.86 -15.68
N LEU A 321 16.27 11.01 -16.36
CA LEU A 321 15.00 11.28 -15.71
C LEU A 321 14.60 10.11 -14.79
N MET A 322 14.67 8.88 -15.28
CA MET A 322 14.39 7.69 -14.47
C MET A 322 15.26 7.63 -13.22
N PHE A 323 16.56 7.92 -13.36
CA PHE A 323 17.48 7.97 -12.23
C PHE A 323 17.06 9.06 -11.22
N ASN A 324 16.80 10.28 -11.69
CA ASN A 324 16.43 11.41 -10.83
C ASN A 324 15.12 11.16 -10.06
N LEU A 325 14.08 10.67 -10.74
CA LEU A 325 12.79 10.34 -10.11
C LEU A 325 12.93 9.18 -9.13
N THR A 326 13.70 8.15 -9.49
CA THR A 326 14.00 7.02 -8.57
C THR A 326 14.72 7.52 -7.31
N ASP A 327 15.68 8.42 -7.49
CA ASP A 327 16.44 9.03 -6.40
C ASP A 327 15.56 9.91 -5.51
N GLN A 328 14.72 10.75 -6.11
CA GLN A 328 13.74 11.59 -5.41
C GLN A 328 12.79 10.75 -4.54
N VAL A 329 12.19 9.69 -5.10
CA VAL A 329 11.29 8.81 -4.35
C VAL A 329 12.03 8.17 -3.17
N ARG A 330 13.24 7.63 -3.42
CA ARG A 330 14.06 7.00 -2.37
C ARG A 330 14.41 7.99 -1.26
N GLU A 331 14.85 9.20 -1.62
CA GLU A 331 15.23 10.24 -0.66
C GLU A 331 14.04 10.70 0.18
N GLN A 332 12.87 10.88 -0.44
CA GLN A 332 11.65 11.29 0.26
C GLN A 332 11.20 10.24 1.27
N ILE A 333 11.26 8.95 0.93
CA ILE A 333 10.98 7.85 1.88
C ILE A 333 12.04 7.85 2.98
N GLN A 334 13.34 7.94 2.64
CA GLN A 334 14.43 7.90 3.63
C GLN A 334 14.33 9.04 4.65
N HIS A 335 14.04 10.26 4.16
CA HIS A 335 13.85 11.43 5.00
C HIS A 335 12.62 11.29 5.90
N THR A 336 11.52 10.76 5.37
CA THR A 336 10.29 10.53 6.15
C THR A 336 10.49 9.46 7.22
N LEU A 337 11.20 8.36 6.91
CA LEU A 337 11.59 7.35 7.91
C LEU A 337 12.37 7.99 9.06
N TYR A 338 13.40 8.78 8.77
CA TYR A 338 14.17 9.46 9.83
C TYR A 338 13.32 10.43 10.66
N LYS A 339 12.46 11.22 10.01
CA LYS A 339 11.53 12.13 10.70
C LYS A 339 10.61 11.36 11.65
N LEU A 340 10.02 10.26 11.20
CA LEU A 340 9.13 9.43 12.00
C LEU A 340 9.87 8.76 13.18
N LEU A 341 11.10 8.30 12.96
CA LEU A 341 11.92 7.71 14.02
C LEU A 341 12.26 8.71 15.13
N VAL A 342 12.57 9.96 14.77
CA VAL A 342 12.83 11.02 15.76
C VAL A 342 11.58 11.35 16.57
N GLN A 343 10.40 11.30 15.96
CA GLN A 343 9.12 11.53 16.65
C GLN A 343 8.69 10.36 17.54
N ARG A 344 9.23 9.17 17.28
CA ARG A 344 8.83 7.94 17.94
C ARG A 344 9.36 7.88 19.37
N ARG A 345 8.48 7.56 20.32
CA ARG A 345 8.82 7.47 21.74
C ARG A 345 9.28 6.07 22.15
N SER A 346 8.69 5.03 21.57
CA SER A 346 8.96 3.63 21.90
C SER A 346 8.81 2.73 20.69
N VAL A 347 9.51 1.60 20.72
CA VAL A 347 9.34 0.51 19.75
C VAL A 347 8.01 -0.20 19.95
N PHE A 348 7.51 -0.28 21.19
CA PHE A 348 6.33 -1.09 21.54
C PHE A 348 5.08 -0.26 21.86
N PHE A 349 5.22 1.05 22.14
CA PHE A 349 4.16 1.91 22.67
C PHE A 349 3.99 3.23 21.93
#